data_AF-B7S4A3-F1
#
_entry.id   AF-B7S4A3-F1
#
_cell.length_a   1.000
_cell.length_b   1.000
_cell.length_c   1.000
_cell.angle_alpha   90.00
_cell.angle_beta   90.00
_cell.angle_gamma   90.00
#
_symmetry.space_group_name_H-M   'P 1'
#
loop_
_entity.id
_entity.type
_entity.pdbx_description
1 polymer ?
#
loop_
_entity_poly.entity_id
_entity_poly.type
_entity_poly.pdbx_seq_one_letter_code
_entity_poly.pdbx_strand_id
1 'polypeptide(L)'
;VMSHPSSLPFLRPVNAAALNLKDYHIIITKPMDLGTVYSRCLLGEYATLNDLVSDVELVASNAKRYNPEGHFVHSKAEEMRSLFFGELKKL
;
A
#
# COMPACT_ATOMS: atom_id res chain seq x y z
N VAL A 1 2.97 -10.90 4.80
CA VAL A 1 2.24 -9.63 4.50
C VAL A 1 1.25 -9.81 3.36
N MET A 2 1.68 -10.04 2.12
CA MET A 2 0.75 -10.09 0.96
C MET A 2 -0.27 -11.25 0.98
N SER A 3 0.02 -12.36 1.66
CA SER A 3 -0.91 -13.49 1.84
C SER A 3 -1.98 -13.26 2.91
N HIS A 4 -1.86 -12.21 3.72
CA HIS A 4 -2.82 -11.93 4.78
C HIS A 4 -4.08 -11.25 4.22
N PRO A 5 -5.31 -11.58 4.70
CA PRO A 5 -6.55 -10.99 4.18
C PRO A 5 -6.61 -9.46 4.20
N SER A 6 -5.96 -8.81 5.17
CA SER A 6 -5.89 -7.35 5.23
C SER A 6 -5.15 -6.72 4.04
N SER A 7 -4.34 -7.49 3.32
CA SER A 7 -3.59 -7.01 2.16
C SER A 7 -4.39 -6.99 0.87
N LEU A 8 -5.57 -7.63 0.82
CA LEU A 8 -6.37 -7.80 -0.40
C LEU A 8 -6.64 -6.49 -1.17
N PRO A 9 -7.01 -5.36 -0.53
CA PRO A 9 -7.26 -4.11 -1.25
C PRO A 9 -6.02 -3.50 -1.90
N PHE A 10 -4.82 -3.95 -1.51
CA PHE A 10 -3.55 -3.35 -1.85
C PHE A 10 -2.69 -4.21 -2.78
N LEU A 11 -3.22 -5.33 -3.29
CA LEU A 11 -2.44 -6.26 -4.12
C LEU A 11 -2.21 -5.77 -5.56
N ARG A 12 -2.95 -4.75 -6.01
CA ARG A 12 -2.91 -4.21 -7.36
C ARG A 12 -3.12 -2.69 -7.35
N PRO A 13 -2.69 -1.97 -8.41
CA PRO A 13 -2.98 -0.56 -8.54
C PRO A 13 -4.48 -0.26 -8.43
N VAL A 14 -4.83 0.83 -7.75
CA VAL A 14 -6.22 1.28 -7.66
C VAL A 14 -6.71 1.70 -9.06
N ASN A 15 -7.73 1.00 -9.56
CA ASN A 15 -8.38 1.36 -10.81
C ASN A 15 -9.48 2.42 -10.54
N ALA A 16 -9.05 3.68 -10.43
CA ALA A 16 -9.94 4.79 -10.10
C ALA A 16 -11.11 4.94 -11.10
N ALA A 17 -10.87 4.69 -12.39
CA ALA A 17 -11.92 4.75 -13.41
C ALA A 17 -12.99 3.66 -13.21
N ALA A 18 -12.57 2.41 -13.00
CA ALA A 18 -13.51 1.30 -12.76
C ALA A 18 -14.30 1.47 -11.45
N LEU A 19 -13.72 2.13 -10.45
CA LEU A 19 -14.36 2.42 -9.17
C LEU A 19 -15.12 3.76 -9.17
N ASN A 20 -15.14 4.50 -10.28
CA ASN A 20 -15.76 5.82 -10.41
C ASN A 20 -15.24 6.86 -9.38
N LEU A 21 -13.96 6.78 -9.03
CA LEU A 21 -13.28 7.65 -8.08
C LEU A 21 -12.65 8.85 -8.80
N LYS A 22 -13.48 9.83 -9.16
CA LYS A 22 -13.08 10.95 -10.05
C LYS A 22 -11.98 11.84 -9.48
N ASP A 23 -11.86 11.90 -8.16
CA ASP A 23 -10.91 12.73 -7.41
C ASP A 23 -9.66 11.97 -6.95
N TYR A 24 -9.56 10.65 -7.21
CA TYR A 24 -8.49 9.82 -6.67
C TYR A 24 -7.10 10.34 -7.01
N HIS A 25 -6.85 10.65 -8.28
CA HIS A 25 -5.55 11.16 -8.74
C HIS A 25 -5.32 12.65 -8.42
N ILE A 26 -6.36 13.36 -7.95
CA ILE A 26 -6.22 14.72 -7.42
C ILE A 26 -5.73 14.64 -5.97
N ILE A 27 -6.28 13.71 -5.19
CA ILE A 27 -5.95 13.52 -3.76
C ILE A 27 -4.66 12.72 -3.56
N ILE A 28 -4.46 11.68 -4.39
CA ILE A 28 -3.34 10.74 -4.35
C ILE A 28 -2.42 10.99 -5.54
N THR A 29 -1.33 11.71 -5.26
CA THR A 29 -0.38 12.19 -6.28
C THR A 29 0.69 11.18 -6.64
N LYS A 30 1.00 10.22 -5.77
CA LYS A 30 1.94 9.12 -6.02
C LYS A 30 1.28 7.78 -5.67
N PRO A 31 0.47 7.19 -6.58
CA PRO A 31 -0.15 5.88 -6.35
C PRO A 31 0.90 4.79 -6.12
N MET A 32 0.59 3.81 -5.27
CA MET A 32 1.43 2.65 -5.00
C MET A 32 0.56 1.47 -4.53
N ASP A 33 1.02 0.25 -4.78
CA ASP A 33 0.39 -1.00 -4.36
C ASP A 33 1.45 -2.09 -4.09
N LEU A 34 1.09 -3.12 -3.32
CA LEU A 34 2.01 -4.20 -2.93
C LEU A 34 2.45 -5.07 -4.11
N GLY A 35 1.66 -5.16 -5.18
CA GLY A 35 2.05 -5.87 -6.40
C GLY A 35 3.21 -5.16 -7.09
N THR A 36 3.08 -3.84 -7.28
CA THR A 36 4.16 -2.99 -7.79
C THR A 36 5.39 -3.05 -6.88
N VAL A 37 5.22 -2.92 -5.56
CA VAL A 37 6.35 -3.02 -4.62
C VAL A 37 7.07 -4.37 -4.74
N TYR A 38 6.32 -5.46 -4.81
CA TYR A 38 6.87 -6.81 -4.94
C TYR A 38 7.65 -6.97 -6.25
N SER A 39 7.10 -6.54 -7.38
CA SER A 39 7.78 -6.59 -8.67
C SER A 39 9.08 -5.80 -8.66
N ARG A 40 9.08 -4.57 -8.13
CA ARG A 40 10.28 -3.73 -8.04
C ARG A 40 11.35 -4.33 -7.14
N CYS A 41 10.94 -4.98 -6.05
CA CYS A 41 11.85 -5.73 -5.17
C CYS A 41 12.52 -6.90 -5.92
N LEU A 42 11.76 -7.70 -6.67
CA LEU A 42 12.32 -8.82 -7.44
C LEU A 42 13.27 -8.37 -8.55
N LEU A 43 13.00 -7.20 -9.14
CA LEU A 43 13.84 -6.60 -10.18
C LEU A 43 15.08 -5.89 -9.63
N GLY A 44 15.25 -5.85 -8.30
CA GLY A 44 16.40 -5.17 -7.65
C GLY A 44 16.37 -3.65 -7.78
N GLU A 45 15.19 -3.05 -7.96
CA GLU A 45 15.04 -1.60 -8.16
C GLU A 45 15.15 -0.78 -6.87
N TYR A 46 15.17 -1.42 -5.71
CA TYR A 46 15.41 -0.77 -4.42
C TYR A 46 16.89 -0.83 -4.09
N ALA A 47 17.55 0.33 -4.01
CA ALA A 47 18.96 0.42 -3.64
C ALA A 47 19.16 0.10 -2.15
N THR A 48 18.17 0.42 -1.32
CA THR A 48 18.21 0.20 0.13
C THR A 48 16.90 -0.41 0.64
N LEU A 49 16.97 -1.04 1.81
CA LEU A 49 15.78 -1.49 2.54
C LEU A 49 14.81 -0.33 2.83
N ASN A 50 15.34 0.87 3.09
CA ASN A 50 14.53 2.06 3.34
C ASN A 50 13.71 2.48 2.13
N ASP A 51 14.19 2.27 0.90
CA ASP A 51 13.43 2.57 -0.31
C ASP A 51 12.21 1.65 -0.43
N LEU A 52 12.39 0.35 -0.15
CA LEU A 52 11.29 -0.62 -0.10
C LEU A 52 10.29 -0.27 1.01
N VAL A 53 10.76 0.00 2.22
CA VAL A 53 9.91 0.36 3.37
C VAL A 53 9.11 1.62 3.07
N SER A 54 9.72 2.61 2.41
CA SER A 54 9.07 3.86 2.04
C SER A 54 7.89 3.63 1.08
N ASP A 55 8.02 2.75 0.09
CA ASP A 55 6.91 2.48 -0.82
C ASP A 55 5.82 1.61 -0.17
N VAL A 56 6.14 0.73 0.80
CA VAL A 56 5.11 0.02 1.59
C VAL A 56 4.33 0.99 2.50
N GLU A 57 5.01 1.92 3.16
CA GLU A 57 4.36 2.99 3.93
C GLU A 57 3.52 3.91 3.01
N LEU A 58 3.96 4.12 1.77
CA LEU A 58 3.19 4.89 0.79
C LEU A 58 1.86 4.20 0.43
N VAL A 59 1.83 2.87 0.32
CA VAL A 59 0.57 2.11 0.12
C VAL A 59 -0.41 2.41 1.25
N ALA A 60 0.02 2.28 2.51
CA ALA A 60 -0.85 2.48 3.67
C ALA A 60 -1.28 3.95 3.83
N SER A 61 -0.35 4.90 3.66
CA SER A 61 -0.64 6.33 3.79
C SER A 61 -1.58 6.85 2.71
N ASN A 62 -1.43 6.41 1.45
CA ASN A 62 -2.36 6.74 0.38
C ASN A 62 -3.77 6.22 0.69
N ALA A 63 -3.87 4.96 1.14
CA ALA A 63 -5.15 4.37 1.50
C ALA A 63 -5.84 5.15 2.62
N LYS A 64 -5.12 5.52 3.68
CA LYS A 64 -5.64 6.32 4.80
C LYS A 64 -5.96 7.76 4.43
N ARG A 65 -5.26 8.33 3.45
CA ARG A 65 -5.51 9.70 2.99
C ARG A 65 -6.79 9.78 2.16
N TYR A 66 -7.01 8.81 1.28
CA TYR A 66 -8.21 8.79 0.44
C TYR A 66 -9.44 8.31 1.20
N ASN A 67 -9.26 7.38 2.15
CA ASN A 67 -10.35 6.78 2.90
C ASN A 67 -10.33 7.28 4.36
N PRO A 68 -11.39 7.95 4.86
CA PRO A 68 -11.43 8.50 6.21
C PRO A 68 -11.37 7.41 7.29
N GLU A 69 -11.06 7.82 8.52
CA GLU A 69 -11.11 6.92 9.69
C GLU A 69 -12.50 6.28 9.83
N GLY A 70 -12.54 4.99 10.18
CA GLY A 70 -13.77 4.18 10.20
C GLY A 70 -14.10 3.52 8.85
N HIS A 71 -13.50 3.93 7.74
CA HIS A 71 -13.67 3.25 6.46
C HIS A 71 -12.93 1.89 6.45
N PHE A 72 -13.53 0.85 5.85
CA PHE A 72 -12.95 -0.50 5.81
C PHE A 72 -11.51 -0.52 5.28
N VAL A 73 -11.25 0.17 4.17
CA VAL A 73 -9.91 0.25 3.56
C VAL A 73 -8.90 0.96 4.47
N HIS A 74 -9.34 1.94 5.26
CA HIS A 74 -8.49 2.61 6.24
C HIS A 74 -8.03 1.63 7.32
N SER A 75 -8.96 0.88 7.91
CA SER A 75 -8.64 -0.15 8.91
C SER A 75 -7.72 -1.23 8.35
N LYS A 76 -7.94 -1.65 7.09
CA LYS A 76 -7.06 -2.63 6.44
C LYS A 76 -5.66 -2.09 6.17
N ALA A 77 -5.52 -0.79 5.90
CA ALA A 77 -4.21 -0.16 5.76
C ALA A 77 -3.42 -0.20 7.07
N GLU A 78 -4.06 0.08 8.21
CA GLU A 78 -3.43 -0.03 9.53
C GLU A 78 -3.01 -1.46 9.88
N GLU A 79 -3.90 -2.43 9.65
CA GLU A 79 -3.59 -3.86 9.87
C GLU A 79 -2.42 -4.32 8.99
N MET A 80 -2.46 -4.02 7.68
CA MET A 80 -1.40 -4.39 6.73
C MET A 80 -0.06 -3.76 7.12
N ARG A 81 -0.07 -2.47 7.48
CA ARG A 81 1.12 -1.75 7.94
C ARG A 81 1.69 -2.37 9.21
N SER A 82 0.86 -2.62 10.22
CA SER A 82 1.28 -3.25 11.48
C SER A 82 1.92 -4.61 11.26
N LEU A 83 1.31 -5.44 10.39
CA LEU A 83 1.88 -6.73 10.00
C LEU A 83 3.24 -6.57 9.31
N PHE A 84 3.38 -5.63 8.38
CA PHE A 84 4.65 -5.39 7.70
C PHE A 84 5.77 -5.01 8.68
N PHE A 85 5.55 -4.06 9.58
CA PHE A 85 6.55 -3.68 10.58
C PHE A 85 6.79 -4.78 11.62
N GLY A 86 5.79 -5.61 11.90
CA GLY A 86 5.95 -6.80 12.72
C GLY A 86 6.93 -7.81 12.11
N GLU A 87 6.84 -8.05 10.80
CA GLU A 87 7.80 -8.91 10.08
C GLU A 87 9.17 -8.27 9.92
N LEU A 88 9.22 -6.96 9.63
CA LEU A 88 10.48 -6.22 9.47
C LEU A 88 11.36 -6.27 10.72
N LYS A 89 10.76 -6.25 11.92
CA LYS A 89 11.47 -6.36 13.20
C LYS A 89 12.11 -7.72 13.47
N LYS A 90 11.77 -8.75 12.67
CA LYS A 90 12.34 -10.10 12.81
C LYS A 90 13.58 -10.32 11.94
N LEU A 91 13.88 -9.38 11.05
CA LEU A 91 15.11 -9.34 10.25
C LEU A 91 16.25 -8.76 11.09
#